data_AF-A0A2K2FXK1-F1
#
_entry.id   AF-A0A2K2FXK1-F1
#
_cell.length_a   1.000
_cell.length_b   1.000
_cell.length_c   1.000
_cell.angle_alpha   90.00
_cell.angle_beta   90.00
_cell.angle_gamma   90.00
#
_symmetry.space_group_name_H-M   'P 1'
#
loop_
_entity.id
_entity.type
_entity.pdbx_description
1 polymer ?
#
loop_
_entity_poly.entity_id
_entity_poly.type
_entity_poly.pdbx_seq_one_letter_code
_entity_poly.pdbx_strand_id
1 'polypeptide(L)'
;MEKLLPMAEQLDRAAVELRLDHPIHNRLAIILIDNAVELMAKEALFVHTAIGGDYCGITAKHRKMARSRNLHQQLAVLTFVGELTPLEAEFVLAAHDHRNSAYHEGYAGEPYQRQLAFLYYEFACSYVARFTKAFYSWSSNFQYTEIGRRYHEATSDSDQLLGKIDRAKLAAMLLNQLPDPSAISEAANVLPITMELATTAMTANTANLVASPKCPRVRATAAQIASVSSRPGPIS
;
A
#
# COMPACT_ATOMS: atom_id res chain seq x y z
N MET A 1 10.74 -4.89 -12.96
CA MET A 1 11.25 -5.42 -11.68
C MET A 1 11.90 -4.31 -10.88
N GLU A 2 12.78 -3.55 -11.54
CA GLU A 2 13.50 -2.36 -11.09
C GLU A 2 12.77 -1.43 -10.12
N LYS A 3 11.47 -1.15 -10.31
CA LYS A 3 10.75 -0.22 -9.42
C LYS A 3 10.18 -0.83 -8.13
N LEU A 4 10.00 -2.16 -8.06
CA LEU A 4 9.40 -2.80 -6.88
C LEU A 4 10.43 -3.00 -5.76
N LEU A 5 11.67 -3.30 -6.12
CA LEU A 5 12.72 -3.55 -5.14
C LEU A 5 13.10 -2.30 -4.33
N PRO A 6 13.20 -1.10 -4.91
CA PRO A 6 13.37 0.13 -4.13
C PRO A 6 12.23 0.39 -3.14
N MET A 7 11.00 -0.05 -3.44
CA MET A 7 9.88 0.03 -2.48
C MET A 7 10.10 -0.96 -1.33
N ALA A 8 10.49 -2.20 -1.66
CA ALA A 8 10.79 -3.24 -0.67
C ALA A 8 11.98 -2.87 0.21
N GLU A 9 13.03 -2.25 -0.34
CA GLU A 9 14.20 -1.78 0.41
C GLU A 9 13.83 -0.67 1.41
N GLN A 10 12.95 0.25 1.03
CA GLN A 10 12.46 1.28 1.94
C GLN A 10 11.61 0.70 3.07
N LEU A 11 10.74 -0.27 2.76
CA LEU A 11 9.95 -0.97 3.76
C LEU A 11 10.82 -1.88 4.64
N ASP A 12 11.84 -2.54 4.11
CA ASP A 12 12.79 -3.30 4.94
C ASP A 12 13.51 -2.38 5.92
N ARG A 13 14.01 -1.24 5.44
CA ARG A 13 14.66 -0.24 6.31
C ARG A 13 13.68 0.30 7.34
N ALA A 14 12.43 0.60 6.97
CA ALA A 14 11.43 1.08 7.92
C ALA A 14 11.17 0.07 9.05
N ALA A 15 11.14 -1.23 8.76
CA ALA A 15 11.01 -2.26 9.80
C ALA A 15 12.22 -2.28 10.75
N VAL A 16 13.44 -2.07 10.23
CA VAL A 16 14.64 -1.92 11.07
C VAL A 16 14.48 -0.75 12.03
N GLU A 17 14.00 0.40 11.55
CA GLU A 17 13.80 1.58 12.39
C GLU A 17 12.73 1.35 13.48
N LEU A 18 11.62 0.69 13.14
CA LEU A 18 10.56 0.38 14.12
C LEU A 18 11.02 -0.55 15.25
N ARG A 19 11.99 -1.43 14.99
CA ARG A 19 12.57 -2.31 16.02
C ARG A 19 13.37 -1.55 17.07
N LEU A 20 13.89 -0.36 16.75
CA LEU A 20 14.70 0.43 17.70
C LEU A 20 13.86 1.18 18.74
N ASP A 21 12.54 1.22 18.54
CA ASP A 21 11.56 1.83 19.45
C ASP A 21 11.98 3.18 20.05
N HIS A 22 12.28 4.12 19.16
CA HIS A 22 12.66 5.47 19.55
C HIS A 22 11.89 6.48 18.70
N PRO A 23 11.47 7.64 19.25
CA PRO A 23 10.71 8.64 18.49
C PRO A 23 11.35 9.06 17.17
N ILE A 24 12.68 9.22 17.14
CA ILE A 24 13.42 9.56 15.90
C ILE A 24 13.31 8.44 14.87
N HIS A 25 13.47 7.18 15.30
CA HIS A 25 13.40 6.02 14.42
C HIS A 25 11.97 5.78 13.92
N ASN A 26 10.95 6.00 14.76
CA ASN A 26 9.54 5.94 14.36
C ASN A 26 9.21 6.96 13.26
N ARG A 27 9.75 8.19 13.34
CA ARG A 27 9.58 9.19 12.27
C ARG A 27 10.26 8.75 10.99
N LEU A 28 11.51 8.29 11.09
CA LEU A 28 12.24 7.80 9.93
C LEU A 28 11.50 6.65 9.25
N ALA A 29 10.91 5.75 10.03
CA ALA A 29 10.03 4.69 9.51
C ALA A 29 8.85 5.27 8.72
N ILE A 30 8.09 6.23 9.29
CA ILE A 30 6.95 6.87 8.58
C ILE A 30 7.41 7.48 7.25
N ILE A 31 8.55 8.17 7.23
CA ILE A 31 9.09 8.79 6.01
C ILE A 31 9.41 7.75 4.93
N LEU A 32 10.04 6.65 5.32
CA LEU A 32 10.39 5.56 4.41
C LEU A 32 9.14 4.84 3.88
N ILE A 33 8.15 4.61 4.75
CA ILE A 33 6.86 4.01 4.38
C ILE A 33 6.13 4.93 3.40
N ASP A 34 6.05 6.22 3.69
CA ASP A 34 5.37 7.22 2.87
C ASP A 34 5.98 7.32 1.47
N ASN A 35 7.31 7.38 1.38
CA ASN A 35 8.02 7.37 0.10
C ASN A 35 7.74 6.09 -0.71
N ALA A 36 7.70 4.92 -0.05
CA ALA A 36 7.37 3.66 -0.72
C ALA A 36 5.92 3.66 -1.25
N VAL A 37 4.97 4.15 -0.46
CA VAL A 37 3.56 4.31 -0.85
C VAL A 37 3.40 5.31 -2.01
N GLU A 38 4.12 6.43 -1.99
CA GLU A 38 4.09 7.41 -3.08
C GLU A 38 4.64 6.80 -4.39
N LEU A 39 5.71 6.00 -4.32
CA LEU A 39 6.23 5.29 -5.48
C LEU A 39 5.21 4.27 -6.02
N MET A 40 4.55 3.51 -5.15
CA MET A 40 3.49 2.58 -5.55
C MET A 40 2.31 3.31 -6.21
N ALA A 41 1.88 4.43 -5.62
CA ALA A 41 0.83 5.28 -6.16
C ALA A 41 1.18 5.83 -7.55
N LYS A 42 2.42 6.32 -7.74
CA LYS A 42 2.91 6.79 -9.04
C LYS A 42 2.92 5.69 -10.10
N GLU A 43 3.34 4.49 -9.74
CA GLU A 43 3.33 3.36 -10.68
C GLU A 43 1.91 2.96 -11.05
N ALA A 44 0.99 2.89 -10.09
CA ALA A 44 -0.42 2.62 -10.36
C ALA A 44 -1.05 3.70 -11.25
N LEU A 45 -0.79 4.98 -10.96
CA LEU A 45 -1.24 6.10 -11.79
C LEU A 45 -0.71 6.01 -13.22
N PHE A 46 0.57 5.65 -13.39
CA PHE A 46 1.15 5.48 -14.72
C PHE A 46 0.41 4.41 -15.53
N VAL A 47 0.07 3.28 -14.92
CA VAL A 47 -0.73 2.23 -15.59
C VAL A 47 -2.09 2.76 -16.00
N HIS A 48 -2.82 3.34 -15.05
CA HIS A 48 -4.19 3.77 -15.26
C HIS A 48 -4.31 4.95 -16.23
N THR A 49 -3.30 5.82 -16.31
CA THR A 49 -3.40 7.07 -17.07
C THR A 49 -2.56 7.15 -18.35
N ALA A 50 -1.46 6.38 -18.45
CA ALA A 50 -0.53 6.46 -19.58
C ALA A 50 -0.62 5.25 -20.52
N ILE A 51 -0.73 4.04 -19.98
CA ILE A 51 -0.78 2.80 -20.78
C ILE A 51 -2.20 2.55 -21.34
N GLY A 52 -3.18 3.35 -20.90
CA GLY A 52 -4.56 3.19 -21.33
C GLY A 52 -5.18 1.94 -20.73
N GLY A 53 -5.03 1.75 -19.41
CA GLY A 53 -5.75 0.70 -18.70
C GLY A 53 -7.24 0.74 -19.05
N ASP A 54 -7.92 -0.42 -18.91
CA ASP A 54 -9.31 -0.68 -19.34
C ASP A 54 -10.40 0.19 -18.66
N TYR A 55 -10.02 1.31 -18.05
CA TYR A 55 -10.89 2.23 -17.34
C TYR A 55 -11.54 3.21 -18.31
N CYS A 56 -12.79 2.90 -18.66
CA CYS A 56 -13.70 3.88 -19.26
C CYS A 56 -13.90 5.06 -18.28
N GLY A 57 -13.56 6.27 -18.70
CA GLY A 57 -13.83 7.50 -17.92
C GLY A 57 -12.60 8.29 -17.45
N ILE A 58 -11.37 7.87 -17.75
CA ILE A 58 -10.19 8.73 -17.53
C ILE A 58 -10.20 9.91 -18.52
N THR A 59 -10.47 11.10 -18.00
CA THR A 59 -10.50 12.37 -18.74
C THR A 59 -9.12 13.03 -18.81
N ALA A 60 -8.95 14.04 -19.67
CA ALA A 60 -7.74 14.88 -19.67
C ALA A 60 -7.47 15.54 -18.30
N LYS A 61 -8.53 15.89 -17.56
CA LYS A 61 -8.44 16.42 -16.19
C LYS A 61 -7.83 15.38 -15.24
N HIS A 62 -8.30 14.15 -15.27
CA HIS A 62 -7.74 13.06 -14.45
C HIS A 62 -6.26 12.81 -14.77
N ARG A 63 -5.88 12.81 -16.07
CA ARG A 63 -4.46 12.68 -16.46
C ARG A 63 -3.60 13.85 -15.98
N LYS A 64 -4.14 15.08 -15.96
CA LYS A 64 -3.45 16.25 -15.40
C LYS A 64 -3.25 16.10 -13.89
N MET A 65 -4.28 15.65 -13.16
CA MET A 65 -4.22 15.40 -11.72
C MET A 65 -3.21 14.29 -11.37
N ALA A 66 -3.20 13.19 -12.14
CA ALA A 66 -2.27 12.08 -11.95
C ALA A 66 -0.79 12.49 -12.10
N ARG A 67 -0.49 13.49 -12.93
CA ARG A 67 0.86 14.04 -13.12
C ARG A 67 1.19 15.21 -12.18
N SER A 68 0.24 15.60 -11.33
CA SER A 68 0.44 16.70 -10.38
C SER A 68 1.50 16.35 -9.35
N ARG A 69 2.13 17.37 -8.75
CA ARG A 69 2.97 17.19 -7.54
C ARG A 69 2.15 17.12 -6.26
N ASN A 70 0.84 17.38 -6.35
CA ASN A 70 -0.06 17.36 -5.21
C ASN A 70 -0.58 15.93 -4.97
N LEU A 71 -0.21 15.33 -3.85
CA LEU A 71 -0.59 13.96 -3.48
C LEU A 71 -2.12 13.79 -3.37
N HIS A 72 -2.83 14.79 -2.84
CA HIS A 72 -4.29 14.74 -2.75
C HIS A 72 -4.97 14.61 -4.13
N GLN A 73 -4.45 15.29 -5.15
CA GLN A 73 -4.95 15.14 -6.52
C GLN A 73 -4.64 13.76 -7.11
N GLN A 74 -3.47 13.21 -6.79
CA GLN A 74 -3.07 11.87 -7.21
C GLN A 74 -3.95 10.79 -6.58
N LEU A 75 -4.15 10.84 -5.27
CA LEU A 75 -4.99 9.88 -4.53
C LEU A 75 -6.44 9.96 -4.96
N ALA A 76 -6.98 11.16 -5.23
CA ALA A 76 -8.32 11.31 -5.79
C ALA A 76 -8.51 10.56 -7.12
N VAL A 77 -7.48 10.52 -7.98
CA VAL A 77 -7.53 9.72 -9.22
C VAL A 77 -7.45 8.23 -8.91
N LEU A 78 -6.61 7.80 -7.97
CA LEU A 78 -6.53 6.40 -7.55
C LEU A 78 -7.83 5.89 -6.93
N THR A 79 -8.52 6.73 -6.15
CA THR A 79 -9.86 6.43 -5.64
C THR A 79 -10.89 6.36 -6.76
N PHE A 80 -10.84 7.30 -7.71
CA PHE A 80 -11.75 7.30 -8.87
C PHE A 80 -11.66 6.00 -9.70
N VAL A 81 -10.46 5.45 -9.89
CA VAL A 81 -10.25 4.18 -10.60
C VAL A 81 -10.38 2.94 -9.70
N GLY A 82 -10.77 3.12 -8.43
CA GLY A 82 -10.93 2.02 -7.48
C GLY A 82 -9.63 1.29 -7.13
N GLU A 83 -8.47 1.93 -7.32
CA GLU A 83 -7.18 1.40 -6.86
C GLU A 83 -7.09 1.47 -5.32
N LEU A 84 -7.57 2.59 -4.76
CA LEU A 84 -7.70 2.82 -3.34
C LEU A 84 -9.16 3.04 -2.98
N THR A 85 -9.56 2.59 -1.79
CA THR A 85 -10.83 3.02 -1.20
C THR A 85 -10.72 4.48 -0.73
N PRO A 86 -11.84 5.20 -0.50
CA PRO A 86 -11.81 6.53 0.08
C PRO A 86 -11.08 6.57 1.43
N LEU A 87 -11.35 5.58 2.30
CA LEU A 87 -10.71 5.48 3.62
C LEU A 87 -9.21 5.28 3.52
N GLU A 88 -8.74 4.44 2.58
CA GLU A 88 -7.30 4.25 2.36
C GLU A 88 -6.63 5.53 1.85
N ALA A 89 -7.29 6.28 0.96
CA ALA A 89 -6.76 7.55 0.48
C ALA A 89 -6.68 8.60 1.60
N GLU A 90 -7.72 8.69 2.44
CA GLU A 90 -7.72 9.56 3.63
C GLU A 90 -6.64 9.15 4.63
N PHE A 91 -6.47 7.85 4.86
CA PHE A 91 -5.42 7.32 5.74
C PHE A 91 -4.02 7.69 5.24
N VAL A 92 -3.75 7.51 3.94
CA VAL A 92 -2.47 7.90 3.31
C VAL A 92 -2.24 9.41 3.46
N LEU A 93 -3.26 10.24 3.23
CA LEU A 93 -3.15 11.69 3.40
C LEU A 93 -2.86 12.08 4.85
N ALA A 94 -3.58 11.50 5.81
CA ALA A 94 -3.36 11.77 7.23
C ALA A 94 -1.94 11.38 7.67
N ALA A 95 -1.44 10.22 7.21
CA ALA A 95 -0.07 9.79 7.50
C ALA A 95 0.98 10.71 6.84
N HIS A 96 0.75 11.13 5.60
CA HIS A 96 1.61 12.05 4.86
C HIS A 96 1.66 13.44 5.51
N ASP A 97 0.52 13.98 5.93
CA ASP A 97 0.42 15.27 6.61
C ASP A 97 1.06 15.22 8.00
N HIS A 98 0.90 14.12 8.73
CA HIS A 98 1.60 13.90 10.00
C HIS A 98 3.12 13.90 9.79
N ARG A 99 3.61 13.23 8.75
CA ARG A 99 5.03 13.25 8.37
C ARG A 99 5.52 14.67 8.10
N ASN A 100 4.78 15.47 7.34
CA ASN A 100 5.16 16.84 7.02
C ASN A 100 5.15 17.76 8.27
N SER A 101 4.15 17.60 9.13
CA SER A 101 4.01 18.39 10.36
C SER A 101 5.13 18.07 11.36
N ALA A 102 5.47 16.78 11.52
CA ALA A 102 6.58 16.33 12.36
C ALA A 102 7.94 16.93 11.95
N TYR A 103 8.13 17.25 10.68
CA TYR A 103 9.32 17.94 10.19
C TYR A 103 9.34 19.43 10.48
N HIS A 104 8.21 20.11 10.29
CA HIS A 104 8.17 21.57 10.32
C HIS A 104 8.03 22.14 11.73
N GLU A 105 7.33 21.44 12.60
CA GLU A 105 6.96 21.98 13.89
C GLU A 105 7.86 21.50 15.03
N GLY A 106 8.91 20.71 14.72
CA GLY A 106 9.87 20.21 15.71
C GLY A 106 9.25 19.31 16.79
N TYR A 107 8.05 18.78 16.54
CA TYR A 107 7.25 18.05 17.52
C TYR A 107 8.09 16.96 18.15
N ALA A 108 8.17 16.91 19.48
CA ALA A 108 8.91 15.93 20.24
C ALA A 108 7.94 14.87 20.78
N GLY A 109 8.08 13.61 20.34
CA GLY A 109 7.47 12.45 20.98
C GLY A 109 5.95 12.39 21.10
N GLU A 110 5.19 12.50 20.01
CA GLU A 110 3.77 12.17 20.07
C GLU A 110 3.58 10.66 20.36
N PRO A 111 2.73 10.29 21.34
CA PRO A 111 2.64 8.92 21.85
C PRO A 111 2.11 7.92 20.82
N TYR A 112 1.53 8.40 19.71
CA TYR A 112 0.95 7.56 18.66
C TYR A 112 1.84 7.36 17.43
N GLN A 113 3.04 7.98 17.37
CA GLN A 113 3.92 7.89 16.19
C GLN A 113 4.27 6.44 15.84
N ARG A 114 4.53 5.63 16.86
CA ARG A 114 4.81 4.20 16.68
C ARG A 114 3.61 3.50 16.06
N GLN A 115 2.43 3.65 16.66
CA GLN A 115 1.22 2.97 16.22
C GLN A 115 0.81 3.39 14.80
N LEU A 116 0.90 4.68 14.49
CA LEU A 116 0.70 5.18 13.13
C LEU A 116 1.67 4.53 12.14
N ALA A 117 2.96 4.45 12.49
CA ALA A 117 3.95 3.84 11.64
C ALA A 117 3.69 2.34 11.40
N PHE A 118 3.25 1.59 12.41
CA PHE A 118 2.87 0.18 12.25
C PHE A 118 1.66 0.02 11.32
N LEU A 119 0.58 0.76 11.58
CA LEU A 119 -0.61 0.71 10.72
C LEU A 119 -0.29 1.11 9.28
N TYR A 120 0.57 2.12 9.10
CA TYR A 120 0.95 2.57 7.77
C TYR A 120 1.85 1.55 7.07
N TYR A 121 2.73 0.87 7.82
CA TYR A 121 3.56 -0.23 7.32
C TYR A 121 2.71 -1.42 6.85
N GLU A 122 1.74 -1.84 7.67
CA GLU A 122 0.82 -2.93 7.33
C GLU A 122 0.02 -2.59 6.08
N PHE A 123 -0.52 -1.37 6.00
CA PHE A 123 -1.17 -0.86 4.81
C PHE A 123 -0.23 -0.91 3.60
N ALA A 124 1.02 -0.44 3.73
CA ALA A 124 1.98 -0.44 2.63
C ALA A 124 2.30 -1.86 2.15
N CYS A 125 2.46 -2.83 3.06
CA CYS A 125 2.67 -4.24 2.72
C CYS A 125 1.45 -4.83 2.00
N SER A 126 0.24 -4.58 2.50
CA SER A 126 -1.00 -4.96 1.84
C SER A 126 -1.09 -4.34 0.43
N TYR A 127 -0.70 -3.06 0.30
CA TYR A 127 -0.73 -2.36 -0.97
C TYR A 127 0.31 -2.92 -1.97
N VAL A 128 1.53 -3.27 -1.52
CA VAL A 128 2.56 -3.97 -2.32
C VAL A 128 1.98 -5.20 -3.03
N ALA A 129 1.16 -6.00 -2.32
CA ALA A 129 0.59 -7.22 -2.87
C ALA A 129 -0.38 -6.96 -4.03
N ARG A 130 -1.16 -5.86 -3.95
CA ARG A 130 -2.34 -5.65 -4.81
C ARG A 130 -2.22 -4.50 -5.81
N PHE A 131 -1.30 -3.54 -5.64
CA PHE A 131 -1.28 -2.35 -6.48
C PHE A 131 -1.12 -2.68 -7.97
N THR A 132 -1.69 -1.87 -8.86
CA THR A 132 -1.64 -2.12 -10.30
C THR A 132 -0.26 -1.77 -10.86
N LYS A 133 0.34 -2.69 -11.62
CA LYS A 133 1.67 -2.53 -12.22
C LYS A 133 1.63 -2.82 -13.71
N ALA A 134 2.35 -2.01 -14.48
CA ALA A 134 2.39 -2.06 -15.94
C ALA A 134 3.06 -3.34 -16.42
N PHE A 135 4.37 -3.42 -16.21
CA PHE A 135 5.23 -4.49 -16.71
C PHE A 135 6.45 -4.64 -15.79
N TYR A 136 7.10 -5.79 -15.91
CA TYR A 136 8.43 -5.96 -15.35
C TYR A 136 9.45 -5.47 -16.38
N SER A 137 9.89 -4.22 -16.27
CA SER A 137 11.08 -3.77 -16.99
C SER A 137 12.34 -4.28 -16.29
N TRP A 138 13.30 -4.75 -17.08
CA TRP A 138 14.66 -5.03 -16.66
C TRP A 138 15.57 -4.08 -17.43
N SER A 139 16.38 -3.30 -16.72
CA SER A 139 17.49 -2.56 -17.32
C SER A 139 18.74 -3.44 -17.20
N SER A 140 19.47 -3.67 -18.29
CA SER A 140 20.69 -4.49 -18.30
C SER A 140 21.78 -3.95 -17.37
N ASN A 141 21.66 -2.68 -16.95
CA ASN A 141 22.60 -2.00 -16.07
C ASN A 141 22.09 -1.87 -14.62
N PHE A 142 20.93 -2.45 -14.29
CA PHE A 142 20.40 -2.38 -12.94
C PHE A 142 21.24 -3.26 -12.01
N GLN A 143 21.90 -2.64 -11.03
CA GLN A 143 22.64 -3.34 -9.99
C GLN A 143 21.77 -3.46 -8.75
N TYR A 144 21.51 -4.71 -8.35
CA TYR A 144 20.82 -4.97 -7.08
C TYR A 144 21.69 -4.52 -5.92
N THR A 145 21.08 -3.76 -4.99
CA THR A 145 21.61 -3.69 -3.62
C THR A 145 21.56 -5.09 -3.00
N GLU A 146 22.30 -5.31 -1.91
CA GLU A 146 22.25 -6.60 -1.19
C GLU A 146 20.83 -6.93 -0.70
N ILE A 147 20.12 -5.94 -0.15
CA ILE A 147 18.74 -6.07 0.32
C ILE A 147 17.79 -6.39 -0.85
N GLY A 148 17.91 -5.64 -1.94
CA GLY A 148 17.12 -5.85 -3.15
C GLY A 148 17.34 -7.23 -3.75
N ARG A 149 18.59 -7.71 -3.76
CA ARG A 149 18.95 -9.07 -4.21
C ARG A 149 18.29 -10.14 -3.34
N ARG A 150 18.38 -10.01 -2.02
CA ARG A 150 17.75 -10.94 -1.06
C ARG A 150 16.25 -11.09 -1.32
N TYR A 151 15.54 -9.98 -1.50
CA TYR A 151 14.11 -10.03 -1.82
C TYR A 151 13.84 -10.58 -3.21
N HIS A 152 14.63 -10.19 -4.20
CA HIS A 152 14.50 -10.71 -5.55
C HIS A 152 14.62 -12.25 -5.57
N GLU A 153 15.72 -12.80 -5.04
CA GLU A 153 15.98 -14.25 -5.02
C GLU A 153 14.90 -15.01 -4.22
N ALA A 154 14.46 -14.46 -3.09
CA ALA A 154 13.45 -15.12 -2.27
C ALA A 154 12.05 -15.09 -2.89
N THR A 155 11.76 -14.17 -3.81
CA THR A 155 10.41 -13.94 -4.36
C THR A 155 10.30 -14.18 -5.85
N SER A 156 11.42 -14.41 -6.55
CA SER A 156 11.42 -14.75 -7.97
C SER A 156 10.88 -16.15 -8.19
N ASP A 157 9.92 -16.27 -9.09
CA ASP A 157 9.53 -17.55 -9.67
C ASP A 157 10.59 -17.98 -10.69
N SER A 158 11.31 -19.07 -10.39
CA SER A 158 12.44 -19.58 -11.20
C SER A 158 12.02 -20.04 -12.59
N ASP A 159 10.74 -20.33 -12.79
CA ASP A 159 10.23 -20.99 -14.00
C ASP A 159 9.78 -19.99 -15.08
N GLN A 160 9.84 -18.68 -14.80
CA GLN A 160 9.42 -17.65 -15.75
C GLN A 160 10.62 -16.94 -16.39
N LEU A 161 10.58 -16.84 -17.73
CA LEU A 161 11.57 -16.20 -18.62
C LEU A 161 12.01 -14.77 -18.21
N LEU A 162 11.29 -14.10 -17.31
CA LEU A 162 11.58 -12.74 -16.82
C LEU A 162 11.50 -12.61 -15.29
N GLY A 163 11.61 -13.71 -14.52
CA GLY A 163 11.73 -13.71 -13.06
C GLY A 163 10.64 -12.88 -12.36
N LYS A 164 9.37 -13.22 -12.54
CA LYS A 164 8.29 -12.45 -11.92
C LYS A 164 8.42 -12.50 -10.39
N ILE A 165 8.46 -11.33 -9.76
CA ILE A 165 8.39 -11.23 -8.30
C ILE A 165 6.97 -11.60 -7.85
N ASP A 166 6.85 -12.63 -7.01
CA ASP A 166 5.63 -12.90 -6.26
C ASP A 166 5.43 -11.80 -5.20
N ARG A 167 4.50 -10.90 -5.48
CA ARG A 167 4.20 -9.75 -4.62
C ARG A 167 3.49 -10.14 -3.33
N ALA A 168 2.72 -11.22 -3.34
CA ALA A 168 2.06 -11.70 -2.12
C ALA A 168 3.12 -12.28 -1.17
N LYS A 169 4.06 -13.07 -1.72
CA LYS A 169 5.21 -13.56 -0.97
C LYS A 169 6.10 -12.41 -0.48
N LEU A 170 6.37 -11.42 -1.32
CA LEU A 170 7.13 -10.22 -0.93
C LEU A 170 6.46 -9.47 0.23
N ALA A 171 5.15 -9.22 0.13
CA ALA A 171 4.39 -8.56 1.18
C ALA A 171 4.42 -9.35 2.50
N ALA A 172 4.26 -10.67 2.45
CA ALA A 172 4.36 -11.53 3.63
C ALA A 172 5.75 -11.48 4.26
N MET A 173 6.82 -11.50 3.45
CA MET A 173 8.19 -11.37 3.94
C MET A 173 8.46 -10.00 4.60
N LEU A 174 7.91 -8.92 4.04
CA LEU A 174 8.02 -7.58 4.63
C LEU A 174 7.22 -7.50 5.93
N LEU A 175 6.00 -8.04 5.97
CA LEU A 175 5.18 -8.05 7.18
C LEU A 175 5.86 -8.81 8.33
N ASN A 176 6.49 -9.95 8.01
CA ASN A 176 7.25 -10.75 8.99
C ASN A 176 8.49 -10.03 9.55
N GLN A 177 8.89 -8.88 9.00
CA GLN A 177 9.96 -8.06 9.55
C GLN A 177 9.48 -7.14 10.68
N LEU A 178 8.19 -6.87 10.79
CA LEU A 178 7.68 -6.07 11.88
C LEU A 178 7.97 -6.76 13.22
N PRO A 179 8.45 -6.02 14.23
CA PRO A 179 8.51 -6.55 15.59
C PRO A 179 7.09 -6.88 16.06
N ASP A 180 7.00 -7.83 17.00
CA ASP A 180 5.74 -8.22 17.60
C ASP A 180 5.00 -6.98 18.16
N PRO A 181 3.77 -6.67 17.70
CA PRO A 181 3.01 -5.55 18.20
C PRO A 181 2.63 -5.70 19.68
N SER A 182 2.66 -6.90 20.26
CA SER A 182 2.48 -7.10 21.71
C SER A 182 3.68 -6.62 22.53
N ALA A 183 4.84 -6.41 21.90
CA ALA A 183 5.99 -5.75 22.52
C ALA A 183 5.84 -4.22 22.58
N ILE A 184 4.74 -3.67 22.06
CA ILE A 184 4.38 -2.25 22.20
C ILE A 184 3.90 -2.04 23.64
N SER A 185 4.75 -1.38 24.46
CA SER A 185 4.45 -0.94 25.82
C SER A 185 3.05 -0.30 25.94
N GLU A 186 2.44 -0.43 27.13
CA GLU A 186 1.02 -0.22 27.57
C GLU A 186 0.23 1.01 27.06
N ALA A 187 0.80 1.87 26.21
CA ALA A 187 0.11 2.99 25.56
C ALA A 187 -0.94 2.58 24.50
N ALA A 188 -1.10 1.28 24.21
CA ALA A 188 -1.98 0.75 23.15
C ALA A 188 -3.50 0.77 23.48
N ASN A 189 -3.91 1.16 24.69
CA ASN A 189 -5.31 1.09 25.15
C ASN A 189 -6.27 2.15 24.55
N VAL A 190 -5.85 2.97 23.58
CA VAL A 190 -6.68 4.08 23.03
C VAL A 190 -7.13 3.83 21.57
N LEU A 191 -6.45 2.96 20.82
CA LEU A 191 -6.70 2.72 19.39
C LEU A 191 -7.78 1.67 18.98
N PRO A 192 -8.27 0.73 19.82
CA PRO A 192 -9.21 -0.29 19.36
C PRO A 192 -10.51 0.29 18.79
N ILE A 193 -10.97 1.42 19.34
CA ILE A 193 -12.24 2.05 18.98
C ILE A 193 -12.23 2.63 17.55
N THR A 194 -11.08 3.15 17.09
CA THR A 194 -10.95 3.72 15.74
C THR A 194 -10.83 2.65 14.65
N MET A 195 -10.23 1.49 14.95
CA MET A 195 -10.05 0.43 13.96
C MET A 195 -11.34 -0.35 13.69
N GLU A 196 -12.17 -0.60 14.71
CA GLU A 196 -13.44 -1.32 14.52
C GLU A 196 -14.43 -0.53 13.65
N LEU A 197 -14.42 0.80 13.79
CA LEU A 197 -15.17 1.72 12.92
C LEU A 197 -14.63 1.73 11.48
N ALA A 198 -13.31 1.68 11.31
CA ALA A 198 -12.67 1.60 10.01
C ALA A 198 -12.98 0.27 9.30
N THR A 199 -12.90 -0.87 9.99
CA THR A 199 -13.24 -2.20 9.44
C THR A 199 -14.72 -2.28 9.03
N THR A 200 -15.62 -1.73 9.84
CA THR A 200 -17.05 -1.64 9.52
C THR A 200 -17.29 -0.75 8.28
N ALA A 201 -16.61 0.39 8.18
CA ALA A 201 -16.67 1.27 7.02
C ALA A 201 -16.08 0.65 5.75
N MET A 202 -14.99 -0.14 5.84
CA MET A 202 -14.43 -0.87 4.71
C MET A 202 -15.39 -1.95 4.20
N THR A 203 -16.05 -2.67 5.10
CA THR A 203 -17.02 -3.70 4.72
C THR A 203 -18.24 -3.08 4.02
N ALA A 204 -18.70 -1.92 4.49
CA ALA A 204 -19.79 -1.16 3.89
C ALA A 204 -19.43 -0.51 2.53
N ASN A 205 -18.22 0.05 2.39
CA ASN A 205 -17.77 0.64 1.12
C ASN A 205 -17.49 -0.40 0.03
N THR A 206 -17.11 -1.62 0.41
CA THR A 206 -16.95 -2.73 -0.54
C THR A 206 -18.31 -3.09 -1.18
N ALA A 207 -19.40 -3.06 -0.41
CA ALA A 207 -20.76 -3.26 -0.95
C ALA A 207 -21.19 -2.13 -1.91
N ASN A 208 -20.82 -0.87 -1.61
CA ASN A 208 -21.15 0.28 -2.47
C ASN A 208 -20.31 0.36 -3.75
N LEU A 209 -19.04 -0.06 -3.71
CA LEU A 209 -18.20 -0.13 -4.90
C LEU A 209 -18.71 -1.20 -5.87
N VAL A 210 -19.12 -2.37 -5.37
CA VAL A 210 -19.75 -3.45 -6.17
C VAL A 210 -21.01 -2.98 -6.91
N ALA A 211 -21.74 -2.01 -6.37
CA ALA A 211 -22.94 -1.44 -6.98
C ALA A 211 -22.66 -0.40 -8.08
N SER A 212 -21.41 0.02 -8.31
CA SER A 212 -21.09 1.03 -9.32
C SER A 212 -20.93 0.40 -10.72
N PRO A 213 -21.84 0.65 -11.69
CA PRO A 213 -21.93 -0.12 -12.93
C PRO A 213 -20.81 0.14 -13.95
N LYS A 214 -19.87 1.05 -13.65
CA LYS A 214 -18.96 1.64 -14.63
C LYS A 214 -17.55 1.05 -14.68
N CYS A 215 -17.21 0.01 -13.90
CA CYS A 215 -15.84 -0.53 -13.89
C CYS A 215 -15.76 -2.04 -14.08
N PRO A 216 -15.09 -2.55 -15.14
CA PRO A 216 -14.95 -3.99 -15.39
C PRO A 216 -14.26 -4.78 -14.26
N ARG A 217 -13.30 -4.16 -13.57
CA ARG A 217 -12.52 -4.81 -12.50
C ARG A 217 -13.32 -5.01 -11.22
N VAL A 218 -14.21 -4.07 -10.89
CA VAL A 218 -15.18 -4.19 -9.80
C VAL A 218 -16.15 -5.35 -10.07
N ARG A 219 -16.56 -5.56 -11.33
CA ARG A 219 -17.40 -6.71 -11.71
C ARG A 219 -16.70 -8.04 -11.52
N ALA A 220 -15.41 -8.13 -11.85
CA ALA A 220 -14.63 -9.35 -11.67
C ALA A 220 -14.49 -9.73 -10.18
N THR A 221 -14.18 -8.75 -9.31
CA THR A 221 -14.09 -8.97 -7.86
C THR A 221 -15.47 -9.29 -7.25
N ALA A 222 -16.53 -8.59 -7.66
CA ALA A 222 -17.90 -8.86 -7.22
C ALA A 222 -18.38 -10.28 -7.58
N ALA A 223 -18.11 -10.73 -8.81
CA ALA A 223 -18.48 -12.05 -9.29
C ALA A 223 -17.74 -13.17 -8.55
N GLN A 224 -16.48 -12.93 -8.18
CA GLN A 224 -15.66 -13.88 -7.43
C GLN A 224 -16.07 -13.98 -5.95
N ILE A 225 -16.60 -12.91 -5.35
CA ILE A 225 -17.14 -12.94 -3.98
C ILE A 225 -18.53 -13.60 -3.95
N ALA A 226 -19.38 -13.31 -4.94
CA ALA A 226 -20.69 -13.94 -5.06
C ALA A 226 -20.62 -15.46 -5.29
N SER A 227 -19.58 -15.96 -5.95
CA SER A 227 -19.37 -17.41 -6.16
C SER A 227 -18.84 -18.13 -4.92
N VAL A 228 -18.25 -17.41 -3.95
CA VAL A 228 -17.83 -17.97 -2.65
C VAL A 228 -19.01 -18.02 -1.67
N SER A 229 -19.88 -17.00 -1.70
CA SER A 229 -21.09 -16.89 -0.87
C SER A 229 -22.21 -17.89 -1.25
N SER A 230 -22.19 -18.41 -2.47
CA SER A 230 -23.20 -19.36 -2.99
C SER A 230 -22.82 -20.84 -2.83
N ARG A 231 -21.74 -21.17 -2.09
CA ARG A 231 -21.44 -22.57 -1.78
C ARG A 231 -22.47 -23.10 -0.78
N PRO A 232 -23.25 -24.14 -1.13
CA PRO A 232 -24.17 -24.77 -0.19
C PRO A 232 -23.36 -25.32 1.00
N GLY A 233 -23.82 -25.02 2.21
CA GLY A 233 -23.23 -25.54 3.43
C GLY A 233 -23.20 -27.07 3.44
N PRO A 234 -22.28 -27.68 4.21
CA PRO A 234 -22.16 -29.13 4.26
C PRO A 234 -23.49 -29.72 4.74
N ILE A 235 -24.07 -30.58 3.90
CA ILE A 235 -25.26 -31.36 4.23
C ILE A 235 -24.85 -32.27 5.39
N SER A 236 -25.49 -32.07 6.54
CA SER A 236 -25.33 -32.88 7.75
C SER A 236 -26.12 -34.18 7.64
#